data_AF-T1BJW1-F1
#
_entry.id   AF-T1BJW1-F1
#
_cell.length_a   1.000
_cell.length_b   1.000
_cell.length_c   1.000
_cell.angle_alpha   90.00
_cell.angle_beta   90.00
_cell.angle_gamma   90.00
#
_symmetry.space_group_name_H-M   'P 1'
#
loop_
_entity.id
_entity.type
_entity.pdbx_description
1 polymer ?
#
loop_
_entity_poly.entity_id
_entity_poly.type
_entity_poly.pdbx_seq_one_letter_code
_entity_poly.pdbx_strand_id
1 'polypeptide(L)' 'MSQKQVRKLIAGPSVYICDECIRLCVDIISEDEGVKTDLQVDKLPTPQEISSFLDQFVVGQERAKKILSVAVY' A
#
# COMPACT_ATOMS: atom_id res chain seq x y z
N MET A 1 26.66 11.88 -27.67
CA MET A 1 26.73 12.98 -26.69
C MET A 1 26.73 12.37 -25.29
N SER A 2 27.84 12.55 -24.56
CA SER A 2 28.05 12.32 -23.12
C SER A 2 27.58 10.97 -22.51
N GLN A 3 28.43 9.94 -22.56
CA GLN A 3 28.39 8.79 -21.62
C GLN A 3 28.87 9.16 -20.20
N LYS A 4 28.68 10.44 -19.80
CA LYS A 4 29.32 11.04 -18.63
C LYS A 4 28.28 11.46 -17.60
N GLN A 5 27.38 10.55 -17.24
CA GLN A 5 26.45 10.79 -16.12
C GLN A 5 25.75 9.53 -15.58
N VAL A 6 26.35 8.34 -15.70
CA VAL A 6 25.81 7.16 -14.98
C VAL A 6 26.26 7.25 -13.52
N ARG A 7 25.53 8.08 -12.76
CA ARG A 7 25.63 8.16 -11.31
C ARG A 7 25.24 6.78 -10.77
N LYS A 8 26.15 6.19 -9.99
CA LYS A 8 26.10 4.92 -9.26
C LYS A 8 25.89 3.67 -10.15
N LEU A 9 26.77 2.70 -9.95
CA LEU A 9 26.90 1.48 -10.74
C LEU A 9 27.14 0.36 -9.74
N ILE A 10 26.27 -0.64 -9.71
CA ILE A 10 26.45 -1.82 -8.86
C ILE A 10 27.19 -2.86 -9.71
N ALA A 11 28.37 -3.29 -9.27
CA ALA A 11 29.23 -4.23 -9.99
C ALA A 11 29.28 -5.57 -9.26
N GLY A 12 28.92 -6.65 -9.98
CA GLY A 12 29.18 -8.04 -9.59
C GLY A 12 30.37 -8.62 -10.36
N PRO A 13 30.79 -9.86 -10.06
CA PRO A 13 32.02 -10.47 -10.63
C PRO A 13 32.09 -10.50 -12.17
N SER A 14 30.94 -10.60 -12.84
CA SER A 14 30.85 -10.66 -14.31
C SER A 14 29.70 -9.81 -14.88
N VAL A 15 29.11 -8.93 -14.07
CA VAL A 15 27.88 -8.20 -14.42
C VAL A 15 27.94 -6.79 -13.88
N TYR A 16 27.42 -5.83 -14.64
CA TYR A 16 27.32 -4.43 -14.28
C TYR A 16 25.88 -3.95 -14.51
N ILE A 17 25.30 -3.27 -13.52
CA ILE A 17 23.96 -2.69 -13.64
C ILE A 17 23.98 -1.19 -13.32
N CYS A 18 23.24 -0.42 -14.11
CA CYS A 18 23.13 1.02 -14.01
C CYS A 18 21.95 1.46 -13.12
N ASP A 19 22.01 2.63 -12.50
CA ASP A 19 20.90 3.17 -11.68
C ASP A 19 19.55 3.24 -12.42
N GLU A 20 19.55 3.62 -13.69
CA GLU A 20 18.35 3.66 -14.54
C GLU A 20 17.77 2.26 -14.75
N CYS A 21 18.65 1.29 -15.01
CA CYS A 21 18.33 -0.11 -15.19
C CYS A 21 17.72 -0.69 -13.90
N ILE A 22 18.25 -0.31 -12.73
CA ILE A 22 17.70 -0.71 -11.42
C ILE A 22 16.28 -0.19 -11.25
N ARG A 23 16.03 1.09 -11.56
CA ARG A 23 14.68 1.68 -11.47
C ARG A 23 13.70 0.98 -12.39
N LEU A 24 14.10 0.77 -13.65
CA LEU A 24 13.28 0.06 -14.62
C LEU A 24 12.97 -1.37 -14.15
N CYS A 25 13.95 -2.09 -13.60
CA CYS A 25 13.70 -3.41 -13.02
C CYS A 25 12.75 -3.36 -11.82
N VAL A 26 12.86 -2.35 -10.95
CA VAL A 26 11.92 -2.15 -9.83
C VAL A 26 10.51 -1.90 -10.37
N ASP A 27 10.34 -1.03 -11.36
CA ASP A 27 9.04 -0.72 -11.95
C ASP A 27 8.41 -1.97 -12.60
N ILE A 28 9.20 -2.74 -13.36
CA ILE A 28 8.74 -4.00 -13.97
C ILE A 28 8.31 -5.00 -12.90
N ILE A 29 9.07 -5.14 -11.80
CA ILE A 29 8.71 -6.03 -10.68
C ILE A 29 7.44 -5.53 -10.00
N SER A 30 7.30 -4.22 -9.77
CA SER A 30 6.11 -3.62 -9.15
C SER A 30 4.85 -3.72 -10.02
N GLU A 31 4.98 -3.71 -11.34
CA GLU A 31 3.87 -3.95 -12.28
C GLU A 31 3.47 -5.44 -12.34
N ASP A 32 4.43 -6.36 -12.24
CA ASP A 32 4.18 -7.82 -12.23
C ASP A 32 3.64 -8.30 -10.88
N GLU A 33 3.92 -7.59 -9.78
CA GLU A 33 3.18 -7.66 -8.51
C GLU A 33 1.79 -7.00 -8.60
N GLY A 34 1.08 -7.24 -9.71
CA GLY A 34 -0.30 -6.84 -9.91
C GLY A 34 -1.12 -7.04 -8.65
N VAL A 35 -1.55 -5.93 -8.05
CA VAL A 35 -2.43 -5.91 -6.88
C VAL A 35 -1.85 -6.58 -5.64
N LYS A 36 -0.58 -6.31 -5.30
CA LYS A 36 -0.40 -5.90 -3.90
C LYS A 36 -0.98 -4.50 -3.81
N THR A 37 -2.30 -4.43 -3.62
CA THR A 37 -2.79 -3.39 -2.75
C THR A 37 -1.98 -3.60 -1.47
N ASP A 38 -0.89 -2.85 -1.32
CA ASP A 38 -0.68 -2.13 -0.07
C ASP A 38 -2.00 -1.38 0.15
N LEU A 39 -3.01 -2.11 0.61
CA LEU A 39 -3.87 -1.61 1.64
C LEU A 39 -2.85 -1.36 2.75
N GLN A 40 -2.17 -0.21 2.68
CA GLN A 40 -1.98 0.57 3.87
C GLN A 40 -3.39 0.61 4.42
N VAL A 41 -3.67 -0.34 5.30
CA VAL A 41 -4.82 -0.30 6.17
C VAL A 41 -4.48 0.87 7.07
N ASP A 42 -4.64 2.08 6.51
CA ASP A 42 -4.70 3.32 7.25
C ASP A 42 -5.62 3.00 8.40
N LYS A 43 -5.06 3.05 9.62
CA LYS A 43 -5.62 2.50 10.86
C LYS A 43 -7.14 2.33 10.76
N LEU A 44 -7.59 1.07 10.72
CA LEU A 44 -9.02 0.78 10.76
C LEU A 44 -9.63 1.57 11.92
N PRO A 45 -10.71 2.33 11.67
CA PRO A 45 -11.38 3.07 12.72
C PRO A 45 -11.81 2.09 13.81
N THR A 46 -11.70 2.52 15.07
CA THR A 46 -12.06 1.67 16.20
C THR A 46 -13.55 1.32 16.14
N PRO A 47 -13.98 0.21 16.75
CA PRO A 47 -15.40 -0.14 16.79
C PRO A 47 -16.30 0.96 17.37
N GLN A 48 -15.76 1.82 18.25
CA GLN A 48 -16.50 2.99 18.74
C GLN A 48 -16.72 4.03 17.64
N GLU A 49 -15.70 4.36 16.85
CA GLU A 49 -15.79 5.30 15.74
C GLU A 49 -16.76 4.81 14.67
N ILE A 50 -16.73 3.50 14.34
CA ILE A 50 -17.66 2.89 13.39
C ILE A 50 -19.10 2.99 13.90
N SER A 51 -19.34 2.69 15.18
CA SER A 51 -20.67 2.78 15.78
C SER A 51 -21.19 4.23 15.77
N SER A 52 -20.35 5.21 16.14
CA SER A 52 -20.71 6.63 16.13
C SER A 52 -20.98 7.18 14.73
N PHE A 53 -20.30 6.65 13.71
CA PHE A 53 -20.61 6.98 12.33
C PHE A 53 -21.97 6.41 11.92
N LEU A 54 -22.27 5.16 12.28
CA LEU A 54 -23.57 4.53 12.01
C LEU A 54 -24.74 5.25 12.70
N ASP A 55 -24.52 5.89 13.85
CA ASP A 55 -25.55 6.68 14.56
C ASP A 55 -26.07 7.88 13.75
N GLN A 56 -25.29 8.38 12.80
CA GLN A 56 -25.70 9.52 11.96
C GLN A 56 -26.74 9.12 10.91
N PHE A 57 -26.80 7.84 10.54
CA PHE A 57 -27.64 7.33 9.44
C PHE A 57 -28.67 6.29 9.89
N VAL A 58 -28.40 5.59 10.99
CA VAL A 58 -29.25 4.50 11.51
C VAL A 58 -29.77 4.92 12.89
N VAL A 59 -31.07 5.09 13.05
CA VAL A 59 -31.68 5.46 14.33
C VAL A 59 -32.06 4.18 15.11
N GLY A 60 -31.59 4.07 16.35
CA GLY A 60 -31.76 2.87 17.19
C GLY A 60 -30.88 1.70 16.74
N GLN A 61 -31.39 0.47 16.82
CA GLN A 61 -30.69 -0.75 16.40
C GLN A 61 -29.30 -0.93 17.05
N GLU A 62 -29.18 -0.62 18.34
CA GLU A 62 -27.93 -0.69 19.11
C GLU A 62 -27.19 -2.02 18.96
N ARG A 63 -27.94 -3.13 18.98
CA ARG A 63 -27.38 -4.47 18.83
C ARG A 63 -26.75 -4.69 17.46
N ALA A 64 -27.37 -4.20 16.40
CA ALA A 64 -26.85 -4.36 15.04
C ALA A 64 -25.61 -3.50 14.81
N LYS A 65 -25.63 -2.24 15.25
CA LYS A 65 -24.47 -1.33 15.17
C LYS A 65 -23.25 -1.89 15.89
N LYS A 66 -23.44 -2.45 17.09
CA LYS A 66 -22.37 -3.09 17.86
C LYS A 66 -21.79 -4.31 17.12
N ILE A 67 -22.63 -5.17 16.55
CA ILE A 67 -22.18 -6.36 15.82
C ILE A 67 -21.39 -5.96 14.58
N LEU A 68 -21.90 -5.00 13.78
CA LEU A 68 -21.22 -4.54 12.57
C LEU A 68 -19.88 -3.87 12.88
N SER A 69 -19.83 -3.06 13.95
CA SER A 69 -18.61 -2.35 14.32
C SER A 69 -17.48 -3.28 14.78
N VAL A 70 -17.81 -4.43 15.37
CA VAL A 70 -16.83 -5.45 15.79
C VAL A 70 -16.53 -6.46 14.68
N ALA A 71 -17.44 -6.67 13.74
CA ALA A 71 -17.24 -7.63 12.64
C ALA A 71 -16.29 -7.10 11.54
N VAL A 72 -16.19 -5.78 11.40
CA VAL A 72 -15.34 -5.09 10.39
C VAL A 72 -13.94 -4.77 10.92
N TYR A 73 -13.77 -4.72 12.24
CA TYR A 73 -12.50 -4.53 12.92
C TYR A 73 -11.79 -5.86 13.16
#